data_AF-A0A2E3B067-F1
#
_entry.id   AF-A0A2E3B067-F1
#
_cell.length_a   1.000
_cell.length_b   1.000
_cell.length_c   1.000
_cell.angle_alpha   90.00
_cell.angle_beta   90.00
_cell.angle_gamma   90.00
#
_symmetry.space_group_name_H-M   'P 1'
#
loop_
_entity.id
_entity.type
_entity.pdbx_description
1 polymer ?
#
loop_
_entity_poly.entity_id
_entity_poly.type
_entity_poly.pdbx_seq_one_letter_code
_entity_poly.pdbx_strand_id
1 'polypeptide(L)'
;MKDDILNKFNISKEEILRELEINQNNHIIITKSFIYHINYKNNEALISSIKRSSFDGYNLSIKNKNSTQFYWSILGIICAVGFWQLSSDIIISAIGGIFITLISIFLAIDYWITPEKFLLKLFSGTDIISIKIHKEILGECREILSYLNENTIN
;
A
#
# COMPACT_ATOMS: atom_id res chain seq x y z
N MET A 1 16.69 18.15 -1.97
CA MET A 1 16.60 16.69 -1.72
C MET A 1 16.28 15.92 -2.98
N LYS A 2 15.09 16.07 -3.60
CA LYS A 2 14.76 15.44 -4.89
C LYS A 2 15.69 15.89 -6.03
N ASP A 3 15.96 17.18 -6.15
CA ASP A 3 16.85 17.72 -7.20
C ASP A 3 18.30 17.26 -7.06
N ASP A 4 18.77 17.08 -5.82
CA ASP A 4 20.11 16.54 -5.55
C ASP A 4 20.26 15.10 -6.04
N ILE A 5 19.19 14.31 -5.98
CA ILE A 5 19.16 12.92 -6.44
C ILE A 5 19.01 12.85 -7.95
N LEU A 6 18.11 13.66 -8.53
CA LEU A 6 18.00 13.78 -9.98
C LEU A 6 19.36 14.12 -10.60
N ASN A 7 20.12 15.01 -9.96
CA ASN A 7 21.47 15.36 -10.38
C ASN A 7 22.50 14.25 -10.08
N LYS A 8 22.46 13.63 -8.90
CA LYS A 8 23.41 12.57 -8.50
C LYS A 8 23.30 11.31 -9.36
N PHE A 9 22.10 10.98 -9.81
CA PHE A 9 21.84 9.81 -10.67
C PHE A 9 21.72 10.17 -12.14
N ASN A 10 22.06 11.41 -12.51
CA ASN A 10 22.05 11.90 -13.89
C ASN A 10 20.67 11.84 -14.57
N ILE A 11 19.60 11.64 -13.79
CA ILE A 11 18.20 11.61 -14.24
C ILE A 11 17.77 13.01 -14.71
N SER A 12 18.34 14.08 -14.13
CA SER A 12 18.10 15.47 -14.56
C SER A 12 18.57 15.77 -15.98
N LYS A 13 19.40 14.90 -16.58
CA LYS A 13 19.82 15.02 -17.98
C LYS A 13 18.86 14.31 -18.95
N GLU A 14 17.95 13.49 -18.43
CA GLU A 14 16.91 12.85 -19.22
C GLU A 14 15.64 13.72 -19.24
N GLU A 15 14.93 13.70 -20.36
CA GLU A 15 13.62 14.38 -20.46
C GLU A 15 12.59 13.62 -19.61
N ILE A 16 12.13 14.26 -18.54
CA ILE A 16 11.08 13.75 -17.66
C ILE A 16 9.73 13.96 -18.34
N LEU A 17 9.02 12.85 -18.60
CA LEU A 17 7.73 12.87 -19.30
C LEU A 17 6.57 12.93 -18.32
N ARG A 18 6.66 12.13 -17.26
CA ARG A 18 5.64 12.01 -16.21
C ARG A 18 6.31 11.72 -14.88
N GLU A 19 5.65 12.16 -13.82
CA GLU A 19 6.05 11.89 -12.46
C GLU A 19 4.81 11.59 -11.62
N LEU A 20 4.96 10.65 -10.69
CA LEU A 20 3.98 10.32 -9.67
C LEU A 20 4.62 10.42 -8.29
N GLU A 21 4.13 11.35 -7.48
CA GLU A 21 4.44 11.37 -6.06
C GLU A 21 3.45 10.46 -5.34
N ILE A 22 3.93 9.36 -4.75
CA ILE A 22 3.09 8.39 -4.02
C ILE A 22 3.03 8.75 -2.53
N ASN A 23 4.10 9.35 -2.02
CA ASN A 23 4.15 10.06 -0.75
C ASN A 23 5.43 10.90 -0.72
N GLN A 24 5.62 11.69 0.33
CA GLN A 24 6.80 12.55 0.52
C GLN A 24 8.15 11.81 0.30
N ASN A 25 8.17 10.50 0.55
CA ASN A 25 9.35 9.66 0.50
C ASN A 25 9.35 8.69 -0.69
N ASN A 26 8.37 8.71 -1.59
CA ASN A 26 8.21 7.67 -2.59
C ASN A 26 7.70 8.25 -3.90
N HIS A 27 8.52 8.16 -4.93
CA HIS A 27 8.30 8.82 -6.21
C HIS A 27 8.52 7.82 -7.36
N ILE A 28 7.70 7.93 -8.40
CA ILE A 28 7.94 7.28 -9.69
C ILE A 28 8.21 8.36 -10.72
N ILE A 29 9.33 8.26 -11.43
CA ILE A 29 9.70 9.20 -12.48
C ILE A 29 9.84 8.42 -13.77
N ILE A 30 9.11 8.84 -14.81
CA ILE A 30 9.14 8.23 -16.13
C ILE A 30 9.85 9.20 -17.06
N THR A 31 10.95 8.72 -17.62
CA THR A 31 11.70 9.42 -18.65
C THR A 31 11.47 8.75 -20.00
N LYS A 32 12.09 9.30 -21.04
CA LYS A 32 12.06 8.70 -22.37
C LYS A 32 12.61 7.26 -22.39
N SER A 33 13.63 6.98 -21.58
CA SER A 33 14.38 5.72 -21.64
C SER A 33 14.13 4.80 -20.45
N PHE A 34 13.77 5.33 -19.29
CA PHE A 34 13.68 4.57 -18.05
C PHE A 34 12.45 4.93 -17.21
N ILE A 35 12.03 3.99 -16.39
CA ILE A 35 11.06 4.16 -15.31
C ILE A 35 11.83 4.01 -14.00
N TYR A 36 11.95 5.10 -13.25
CA TYR A 36 12.63 5.14 -11.96
C TYR A 36 11.61 5.07 -10.83
N HIS A 37 11.91 4.28 -9.82
CA HIS A 37 11.22 4.24 -8.55
C HIS A 37 12.20 4.65 -7.46
N ILE A 38 11.90 5.75 -6.77
CA ILE A 38 12.75 6.35 -5.76
C ILE A 38 12.03 6.25 -4.41
N ASN A 39 12.62 5.53 -3.47
CA ASN A 39 12.08 5.35 -2.12
C ASN A 39 13.10 5.80 -1.07
N TYR A 40 12.71 6.77 -0.25
CA TYR A 40 13.50 7.31 0.84
C TYR A 40 13.21 6.54 2.13
N LYS A 41 14.26 5.91 2.67
CA LYS A 41 14.20 5.20 3.94
C LYS A 41 15.45 5.53 4.74
N ASN A 42 15.28 5.97 5.98
CA ASN A 42 16.38 6.28 6.91
C ASN A 42 17.42 7.27 6.34
N ASN A 43 16.98 8.37 5.72
CA ASN A 43 17.82 9.37 5.04
C ASN A 43 18.64 8.84 3.83
N GLU A 44 18.42 7.59 3.42
CA GLU A 44 19.00 7.02 2.22
C GLU A 44 17.94 6.87 1.13
N ALA A 45 18.33 7.13 -0.12
CA ALA A 45 17.47 6.93 -1.27
C ALA A 45 17.78 5.60 -1.94
N LEU A 46 16.80 4.71 -1.93
CA LEU A 46 16.82 3.46 -2.67
C LEU A 46 16.19 3.74 -4.04
N ILE A 47 16.96 3.52 -5.10
CA ILE A 47 16.52 3.75 -6.47
C ILE A 47 16.49 2.42 -7.22
N SER A 48 15.34 2.13 -7.79
CA SER A 48 15.14 1.02 -8.71
C SER A 48 14.81 1.58 -10.08
N SER A 49 15.35 1.02 -11.15
CA SER A 49 15.12 1.50 -12.52
C SER A 49 14.80 0.35 -13.45
N ILE A 50 13.79 0.53 -14.30
CA ILE A 50 13.46 -0.37 -15.40
C ILE A 50 13.69 0.38 -16.71
N LYS A 51 14.30 -0.25 -17.71
CA LYS A 51 14.33 0.32 -19.07
C LYS A 51 12.92 0.29 -19.64
N ARG A 52 12.47 1.40 -20.21
CA ARG A 52 11.13 1.49 -20.82
C ARG A 52 10.97 0.49 -21.96
N SER A 53 12.03 0.23 -22.72
CA SER A 53 12.03 -0.76 -23.81
C SER A 53 11.94 -2.22 -23.35
N SER A 54 12.20 -2.50 -22.07
CA SER A 54 12.08 -3.85 -21.50
C SER A 54 10.87 -3.97 -20.57
N PHE A 55 9.97 -2.97 -20.56
CA PHE A 55 8.78 -3.00 -19.74
C PHE A 55 7.75 -3.95 -20.34
N ASP A 56 7.42 -5.02 -19.60
CA ASP A 56 6.49 -6.05 -20.07
C ASP A 56 5.06 -5.78 -19.65
N GLY A 57 4.85 -4.95 -18.62
CA GLY A 57 3.52 -4.59 -18.15
C GLY A 57 3.47 -4.25 -16.68
N TYR A 58 2.23 -4.09 -16.18
CA TYR A 58 1.96 -3.78 -14.79
C TYR A 58 0.80 -4.59 -14.23
N ASN A 59 0.76 -4.72 -12.91
CA ASN A 59 -0.38 -5.25 -12.18
C ASN A 59 -0.71 -4.31 -11.02
N LEU A 60 -1.91 -3.73 -11.06
CA LEU A 60 -2.46 -2.93 -9.98
C LEU A 60 -3.47 -3.79 -9.21
N SER A 61 -3.06 -4.25 -8.03
CA SER A 61 -3.88 -5.12 -7.18
C SER A 61 -4.29 -4.42 -5.89
N ILE A 62 -5.50 -4.73 -5.43
CA ILE A 62 -5.95 -4.33 -4.09
C ILE A 62 -5.27 -5.28 -3.11
N LYS A 63 -4.49 -4.73 -2.17
CA LYS A 63 -4.00 -5.50 -1.04
C LYS A 63 -5.13 -5.58 -0.02
N ASN A 64 -5.70 -6.77 0.14
CA ASN A 64 -6.76 -7.01 1.12
C ASN A 64 -6.37 -6.46 2.50
N LYS A 65 -7.37 -5.88 3.18
CA LYS A 65 -7.25 -5.47 4.58
C LYS A 65 -6.82 -6.67 5.42
N ASN A 66 -6.14 -6.41 6.53
CA ASN A 66 -5.76 -7.50 7.44
C ASN A 66 -7.02 -8.07 8.10
N SER A 67 -7.57 -9.14 7.53
CA SER A 67 -8.78 -9.81 8.01
C SER A 67 -8.63 -10.42 9.41
N THR A 68 -7.39 -10.54 9.90
CA THR A 68 -7.10 -11.05 11.26
C THR A 68 -7.84 -10.25 12.32
N GLN A 69 -7.89 -8.92 12.21
CA GLN A 69 -8.59 -8.07 13.18
C GLN A 69 -10.10 -8.35 13.21
N PHE A 70 -10.69 -8.57 12.04
CA PHE A 70 -12.10 -8.94 11.91
C PHE A 70 -12.38 -10.32 12.53
N TYR A 71 -11.52 -11.31 12.28
CA TYR A 71 -11.66 -12.63 12.89
C TYR A 71 -11.52 -12.58 14.42
N TRP A 72 -10.57 -11.80 14.95
CA TRP A 72 -10.43 -11.60 16.39
C TRP A 72 -11.63 -10.88 17.00
N SER A 73 -12.21 -9.91 16.28
CA SER A 73 -13.46 -9.28 16.70
C SER A 73 -14.59 -10.31 16.86
N ILE A 74 -14.80 -11.16 15.85
CA ILE A 74 -15.83 -12.23 15.90
C ILE A 74 -15.55 -13.18 17.07
N LEU A 75 -14.31 -13.64 17.20
CA LEU A 75 -13.93 -14.55 18.28
C LEU A 75 -14.18 -13.92 19.65
N GLY A 76 -13.85 -12.64 19.84
CA GLY A 76 -14.13 -11.93 21.08
C GLY A 76 -15.63 -11.82 21.38
N ILE A 77 -16.51 -11.65 20.39
CA ILE A 77 -17.96 -11.66 20.61
C ILE A 77 -18.42 -13.03 21.09
N ILE A 78 -17.92 -14.11 20.47
CA ILE A 78 -18.22 -15.48 20.90
C ILE A 78 -17.73 -15.70 22.33
N CYS A 79 -16.52 -15.23 22.66
CA CYS A 79 -15.99 -15.29 24.01
C CYS A 79 -16.81 -14.49 25.01
N ALA A 80 -17.33 -13.31 24.66
CA ALA A 80 -18.17 -12.50 25.54
C ALA A 80 -19.49 -13.24 25.88
N VAL A 81 -20.12 -13.86 24.88
CA VAL A 81 -21.32 -14.71 25.10
C VAL A 81 -20.98 -15.93 25.96
N GLY A 82 -19.85 -16.58 25.70
CA GLY A 82 -19.38 -17.71 26.51
C GLY A 82 -19.11 -17.31 27.96
N PHE A 83 -18.49 -16.16 28.19
CA PHE A 83 -18.25 -15.62 29.53
C PHE A 83 -19.55 -15.31 30.26
N TRP A 84 -20.53 -14.77 29.53
CA TRP A 84 -21.85 -14.49 30.08
C TRP A 84 -22.57 -15.77 30.55
N GLN A 85 -22.49 -16.84 29.76
CA GLN A 85 -23.16 -18.12 30.01
C GLN A 85 -22.45 -19.00 31.05
N LEU A 86 -21.12 -18.98 31.10
CA LEU A 86 -20.32 -19.90 31.93
C LEU A 86 -19.96 -19.33 33.30
N SER A 87 -20.07 -18.02 33.50
CA SER A 87 -19.73 -17.39 34.78
C SER A 87 -20.81 -17.65 35.83
N SER A 88 -20.41 -18.21 36.97
CA SER A 88 -21.28 -18.45 38.12
C SER A 88 -21.64 -17.18 38.90
N ASP A 89 -20.82 -16.14 38.78
CA ASP A 89 -21.05 -14.83 39.41
C ASP A 89 -21.58 -13.83 38.37
N ILE A 90 -22.75 -13.25 38.65
CA ILE A 90 -23.44 -12.28 37.79
C ILE A 90 -22.64 -11.00 37.58
N ILE A 91 -21.94 -10.51 38.61
CA ILE A 91 -21.17 -9.26 38.53
C ILE A 91 -19.94 -9.48 37.66
N ILE A 92 -19.22 -10.58 37.87
CA ILE A 92 -18.04 -10.96 37.07
C ILE A 92 -18.44 -11.23 35.61
N SER A 93 -19.58 -11.91 35.43
CA SER A 93 -20.18 -12.19 34.13
C SER A 93 -20.47 -10.92 33.35
N ALA A 94 -21.13 -9.95 33.98
CA ALA A 94 -21.49 -8.68 33.36
C ALA A 94 -20.25 -7.84 33.03
N ILE A 95 -19.33 -7.65 33.99
CA ILE A 95 -18.14 -6.80 33.78
C ILE A 95 -17.22 -7.41 32.71
N GLY A 96 -16.94 -8.72 32.79
CA GLY A 96 -16.11 -9.42 31.82
C GLY A 96 -16.72 -9.41 30.42
N GLY A 97 -18.02 -9.69 30.31
CA GLY A 97 -18.75 -9.65 29.04
C GLY A 97 -18.72 -8.27 28.38
N ILE A 98 -18.95 -7.19 29.15
CA ILE A 98 -18.87 -5.81 28.66
C ILE A 98 -17.46 -5.50 28.15
N PHE A 99 -16.43 -5.85 28.92
CA PHE A 99 -15.05 -5.55 28.55
C PHE A 99 -14.61 -6.26 27.26
N ILE A 100 -14.91 -7.55 27.15
CA ILE A 100 -14.60 -8.34 25.95
C ILE A 100 -15.37 -7.79 24.73
N THR A 101 -16.65 -7.44 24.92
CA THR A 101 -17.48 -6.87 23.86
C THR A 101 -16.90 -5.53 23.36
N LEU A 102 -16.45 -4.66 24.26
CA LEU A 102 -15.82 -3.39 23.90
C LEU A 102 -14.55 -3.62 23.07
N ILE A 103 -13.68 -4.55 23.48
CA ILE A 103 -12.47 -4.90 22.71
C ILE A 103 -12.83 -5.39 21.31
N SER A 104 -13.83 -6.26 21.19
CA SER A 104 -14.33 -6.73 19.88
C SER A 104 -14.83 -5.58 19.01
N ILE A 105 -15.62 -4.67 19.57
CA ILE A 105 -16.11 -3.49 18.84
C ILE A 105 -14.93 -2.65 18.35
N PHE A 106 -13.92 -2.39 19.18
CA PHE A 106 -12.75 -1.64 18.76
C PHE A 106 -11.99 -2.33 17.62
N LEU A 107 -11.85 -3.66 17.66
CA LEU A 107 -11.23 -4.42 16.58
C LEU A 107 -12.04 -4.36 15.28
N ALA A 108 -13.37 -4.41 15.37
CA ALA A 108 -14.25 -4.27 14.21
C ALA A 108 -14.15 -2.87 13.59
N ILE A 109 -14.14 -1.83 14.42
CA ILE A 109 -13.97 -0.44 14.00
C ILE A 109 -12.61 -0.26 13.33
N ASP A 110 -11.54 -0.77 13.93
CA ASP A 110 -10.19 -0.66 13.38
C ASP A 110 -10.09 -1.35 11.99
N TYR A 111 -10.71 -2.52 11.84
CA TYR A 111 -10.80 -3.19 10.55
C TYR A 111 -11.57 -2.37 9.49
N TRP A 112 -12.68 -1.72 9.88
CA TRP A 112 -13.48 -0.94 8.94
C TRP A 112 -12.80 0.36 8.52
N ILE A 113 -12.19 1.06 9.48
CA ILE A 113 -11.51 2.35 9.28
C ILE A 113 -10.16 2.16 8.57
N THR A 114 -9.50 1.01 8.75
CA THR A 114 -8.23 0.73 8.08
C THR A 114 -8.38 0.94 6.57
N PRO A 115 -7.61 1.87 5.96
CA PRO A 115 -7.73 2.18 4.55
C PRO A 115 -7.24 1.02 3.71
N GLU A 116 -7.90 0.82 2.57
CA GLU A 116 -7.45 -0.11 1.54
C GLU A 116 -6.08 0.33 1.02
N LYS A 117 -5.16 -0.64 0.91
CA LYS A 117 -3.82 -0.41 0.37
C LYS A 117 -3.78 -1.00 -1.02
N PHE A 118 -3.21 -0.28 -1.98
CA PHE A 118 -3.02 -0.78 -3.33
C PHE A 118 -1.55 -1.19 -3.50
N LEU A 119 -1.32 -2.22 -4.30
CA LEU A 119 0.02 -2.67 -4.67
C LEU A 119 0.14 -2.63 -6.18
N LEU A 120 1.00 -1.75 -6.66
CA LEU A 120 1.44 -1.70 -8.04
C LEU A 120 2.70 -2.56 -8.19
N LYS A 121 2.69 -3.45 -9.17
CA LYS A 121 3.87 -4.18 -9.62
C LYS A 121 4.18 -3.78 -11.05
N LEU A 122 5.41 -3.36 -11.32
CA LEU A 122 5.93 -3.13 -12.65
C LEU A 122 6.84 -4.30 -13.02
N PHE A 123 6.67 -4.88 -14.20
CA PHE A 123 7.41 -6.05 -14.66
C PHE A 123 8.38 -5.70 -15.79
N SER A 124 9.59 -6.25 -15.73
CA SER A 124 10.57 -6.19 -16.79
C SER A 124 11.44 -7.45 -16.79
N GLY A 125 11.11 -8.40 -17.65
CA GLY A 125 11.64 -9.76 -17.64
C GLY A 125 11.48 -10.42 -16.28
N THR A 126 12.60 -10.60 -15.58
CA THR A 126 12.65 -11.16 -14.22
C THR A 126 12.53 -10.11 -13.13
N ASP A 127 12.67 -8.83 -13.45
CA ASP A 127 12.71 -7.74 -12.49
C ASP A 127 11.29 -7.25 -12.17
N ILE A 128 11.00 -7.14 -10.87
CA ILE A 128 9.70 -6.70 -10.36
C ILE A 128 9.88 -5.56 -9.39
N ILE A 129 9.43 -4.37 -9.76
CA ILE A 129 9.35 -3.24 -8.85
C ILE A 129 7.96 -3.25 -8.20
N SER A 130 7.92 -3.44 -6.87
CA SER A 130 6.69 -3.47 -6.09
C SER A 130 6.51 -2.20 -5.27
N ILE A 131 5.41 -1.51 -5.49
CA ILE A 131 5.16 -0.16 -4.98
C ILE A 131 3.81 -0.15 -4.27
N LYS A 132 3.78 0.35 -3.03
CA LYS A 132 2.55 0.51 -2.25
C LYS A 132 1.93 1.86 -2.58
N ILE A 133 0.67 1.86 -2.97
CA ILE A 133 -0.07 3.05 -3.38
C ILE A 133 -1.28 3.25 -2.45
N HIS A 134 -1.51 4.51 -2.09
CA HIS A 134 -2.68 4.91 -1.31
C HIS A 134 -3.85 5.26 -2.24
N LYS A 135 -5.09 5.10 -1.74
CA LYS A 135 -6.30 5.31 -2.53
C LYS A 135 -6.39 6.70 -3.17
N GLU A 136 -5.87 7.72 -2.48
CA GLU A 136 -5.87 9.12 -2.91
C GLU A 136 -5.17 9.31 -4.26
N ILE A 137 -4.08 8.57 -4.50
CA ILE A 137 -3.18 8.73 -5.65
C ILE A 137 -3.51 7.69 -6.74
N LEU A 138 -4.55 6.88 -6.52
CA LEU A 138 -4.95 5.82 -7.45
C LEU A 138 -5.39 6.37 -8.81
N GLY A 139 -6.00 7.57 -8.84
CA GLY A 139 -6.43 8.23 -10.06
C GLY A 139 -5.23 8.61 -10.95
N GLU A 140 -4.29 9.37 -10.39
CA GLU A 140 -3.05 9.78 -11.06
C GLU A 140 -2.21 8.56 -11.47
N CYS A 141 -2.14 7.54 -10.60
CA CYS A 141 -1.47 6.29 -10.93
C CYS A 141 -2.08 5.62 -12.16
N ARG A 142 -3.41 5.56 -12.28
CA ARG A 142 -4.08 4.97 -13.45
C ARG A 142 -3.81 5.75 -14.72
N GLU A 143 -3.79 7.07 -14.65
CA GLU A 143 -3.47 7.94 -15.78
C GLU A 143 -2.05 7.66 -16.30
N ILE A 144 -1.08 7.59 -15.40
CA ILE A 144 0.31 7.30 -15.75
C ILE A 144 0.48 5.88 -16.31
N LEU A 145 -0.23 4.90 -15.76
CA LEU A 145 -0.20 3.53 -16.28
C LEU A 145 -0.84 3.42 -17.67
N SER A 146 -1.88 4.21 -17.96
CA SER A 146 -2.46 4.32 -19.31
C SER A 146 -1.45 4.90 -20.29
N TYR A 147 -0.77 5.98 -19.90
CA TYR A 147 0.30 6.60 -20.68
C TYR A 147 1.44 5.63 -21.01
N LEU A 148 1.84 4.81 -20.03
CA LEU A 148 2.87 3.79 -20.25
C LEU A 148 2.41 2.75 -21.25
N ASN A 149 1.19 2.23 -21.11
CA ASN A 149 0.65 1.18 -21.97
C ASN A 149 0.50 1.62 -23.44
N GLU A 150 -0.03 2.82 -23.67
CA GLU A 150 -0.21 3.38 -25.03
C GLU A 150 1.12 3.58 -25.77
N ASN A 151 2.19 3.88 -25.04
CA ASN A 151 3.49 4.18 -25.62
C ASN A 151 4.49 3.01 -25.59
N THR A 152 4.09 1.83 -25.13
CA THR A 152 4.87 0.59 -25.27
C THR A 152 4.48 -0.25 -26.50
N ILE A 153 3.43 0.14 -27.22
CA ILE A 153 2.92 -0.58 -28.41
C ILE A 153 3.49 -0.03 -29.73
N ASN A 154 4.36 0.98 -29.69
CA ASN A 154 5.12 1.50 -30.84
C ASN A 154 6.60 1.18 -30.74
#